data_AF-A0A2K8QLI7-F1
#
_entry.id   AF-A0A2K8QLI7-F1
#
_cell.length_a   1.000
_cell.length_b   1.000
_cell.length_c   1.000
_cell.angle_alpha   90.00
_cell.angle_beta   90.00
_cell.angle_gamma   90.00
#
_symmetry.space_group_name_H-M   'P 1'
#
loop_
_entity.id
_entity.type
_entity.pdbx_description
1 polymer ?
#
loop_
_entity_poly.entity_id
_entity_poly.type
_entity_poly.pdbx_seq_one_letter_code
_entity_poly.pdbx_strand_id
1 'polypeptide(L)'
;MISPEHNIAALYREMHWLSQVVSQVIGCYLKHEGHENHWLEITPPRLEHHGSVYADLVLNWELNTFERLALALTIAPALSPNVLDKLFGLNLSTERGFSEFGGVSDKAFSGFIPTGQTLNFLIAGNDPAWRLEVMHILSPRHRFMAEQVTELLPADPALPAWAGVYRLSDRWLTYLITGEHPRPELSMSFPAHPLETPLCWEDLILDYRVMNRVNEIRAWLSYGDTLMQEWRLDQKVKPGYRALFFGPPGTGKTLTAALLAKATDRDVYRVDVSMVVSKYIGETEKNLSRVFDAASYKDWILFFDEADALFGKRTVTQSSNDRHANQLTGYLLQRIEDFPGTVILATNLKANMDDAFTRRFQSMVEFALPGPQERLLLWQNAFRGVCELGDDIDLSRIAEDFELSGGQIVNVLRQCALQAIRRNERVVHRDDLLNGIRQEFQKDNKTIRLTHSPRGAS
;
A
#
# COMPACT_ATOMS: atom_id res chain seq x y z
N MET A 1 -19.04 -15.67 -15.46
CA MET A 1 -18.38 -15.54 -14.14
C MET A 1 -19.05 -16.52 -13.20
N ILE A 2 -18.26 -17.35 -12.52
CA ILE A 2 -18.73 -18.24 -11.46
C ILE A 2 -19.26 -17.35 -10.32
N SER A 3 -20.45 -17.65 -9.77
CA SER A 3 -20.98 -16.82 -8.69
C SER A 3 -20.24 -17.07 -7.36
N PRO A 4 -20.10 -16.04 -6.49
CA PRO A 4 -19.46 -16.20 -5.18
C PRO A 4 -20.10 -17.29 -4.30
N GLU A 5 -21.40 -17.54 -4.46
CA GLU A 5 -22.11 -18.60 -3.73
C GLU A 5 -21.60 -20.01 -4.09
N HIS A 6 -21.32 -20.26 -5.37
CA HIS A 6 -20.76 -21.54 -5.82
C HIS A 6 -19.32 -21.74 -5.32
N ASN A 7 -18.55 -20.65 -5.28
CA ASN A 7 -17.20 -20.65 -4.71
C ASN A 7 -17.22 -21.06 -3.24
N ILE A 8 -18.04 -20.38 -2.44
CA ILE A 8 -18.18 -20.64 -1.01
C ILE A 8 -18.66 -22.08 -0.75
N ALA A 9 -19.67 -22.55 -1.50
CA ALA A 9 -20.18 -23.92 -1.35
C ALA A 9 -19.11 -24.99 -1.61
N ALA A 10 -18.26 -24.80 -2.61
CA ALA A 10 -17.15 -25.72 -2.88
C ALA A 10 -16.13 -25.74 -1.73
N LEU A 11 -15.77 -24.57 -1.19
CA LEU A 11 -14.83 -24.47 -0.08
C LEU A 11 -15.38 -25.13 1.20
N TYR A 12 -16.67 -24.98 1.51
CA TYR A 12 -17.29 -25.66 2.67
C TYR A 12 -17.30 -27.19 2.55
N ARG A 13 -17.47 -27.74 1.33
CA ARG A 13 -17.31 -29.18 1.10
C ARG A 13 -15.88 -29.64 1.39
N GLU A 14 -14.89 -28.85 1.01
CA GLU A 14 -13.48 -29.13 1.34
C GLU A 14 -13.23 -29.04 2.86
N MET A 15 -13.83 -28.07 3.56
CA MET A 15 -13.72 -27.96 5.03
C MET A 15 -14.35 -29.16 5.76
N HIS A 16 -15.45 -29.70 5.23
CA HIS A 16 -16.04 -30.92 5.76
C HIS A 16 -15.08 -32.12 5.63
N TRP A 17 -14.45 -32.27 4.47
CA TRP A 17 -13.43 -33.29 4.24
C TRP A 17 -12.22 -33.12 5.17
N LEU A 18 -11.69 -31.89 5.31
CA LEU A 18 -10.61 -31.60 6.25
C LEU A 18 -10.99 -32.00 7.69
N SER A 19 -12.22 -31.73 8.13
CA SER A 19 -12.69 -32.11 9.46
C SER A 19 -12.68 -33.62 9.70
N GLN A 20 -13.05 -34.41 8.68
CA GLN A 20 -12.96 -35.87 8.74
C GLN A 20 -11.50 -36.33 8.82
N VAL A 21 -10.61 -35.74 8.01
CA VAL A 21 -9.17 -36.05 8.03
C VAL A 21 -8.55 -35.74 9.38
N VAL A 22 -8.76 -34.53 9.93
CA VAL A 22 -8.24 -34.14 11.25
C VAL A 22 -8.72 -35.10 12.33
N SER A 23 -10.00 -35.46 12.31
CA SER A 23 -10.59 -36.40 13.26
C SER A 23 -9.95 -37.78 13.18
N GLN A 24 -9.72 -38.28 11.96
CA GLN A 24 -9.09 -39.57 11.72
C GLN A 24 -7.64 -39.58 12.17
N VAL A 25 -6.86 -38.55 11.81
CA VAL A 25 -5.44 -38.47 12.18
C VAL A 25 -5.27 -38.48 13.69
N ILE A 26 -6.03 -37.65 14.40
CA ILE A 26 -6.01 -37.60 15.87
C ILE A 26 -6.46 -38.92 16.47
N GLY A 27 -7.55 -39.53 15.95
CA GLY A 27 -8.05 -40.81 16.42
C GLY A 27 -7.03 -41.95 16.28
N CYS A 28 -6.35 -42.02 15.14
CA CYS A 28 -5.26 -42.99 14.90
C CYS A 28 -4.09 -42.75 15.86
N TYR A 29 -3.66 -41.50 16.00
CA TYR A 29 -2.53 -41.10 16.84
C TYR A 29 -2.78 -41.46 18.32
N LEU A 30 -4.00 -41.22 18.81
CA LEU A 30 -4.42 -41.55 20.18
C LEU A 30 -4.85 -43.02 20.36
N LYS A 31 -4.82 -43.83 19.30
CA LYS A 31 -5.24 -45.25 19.28
C LYS A 31 -6.68 -45.46 19.76
N HIS A 32 -7.60 -44.59 19.35
CA HIS A 32 -9.03 -44.77 19.61
C HIS A 32 -9.59 -45.93 18.77
N GLU A 33 -10.49 -46.74 19.34
CA GLU A 33 -11.19 -47.82 18.60
C GLU A 33 -11.95 -47.24 17.39
N GLY A 34 -11.87 -47.92 16.24
CA GLY A 34 -12.51 -47.51 14.99
C GLY A 34 -11.69 -46.55 14.11
N HIS A 35 -10.49 -46.13 14.56
CA HIS A 35 -9.57 -45.28 13.81
C HIS A 35 -8.28 -46.03 13.43
N GLU A 36 -8.42 -47.25 12.89
CA GLU A 36 -7.28 -48.08 12.47
C GLU A 36 -6.84 -47.78 11.02
N ASN A 37 -7.73 -47.16 10.24
CA ASN A 37 -7.56 -46.91 8.82
C ASN A 37 -6.78 -45.63 8.52
N HIS A 38 -6.15 -45.60 7.35
CA HIS A 38 -5.36 -44.45 6.95
C HIS A 38 -6.23 -43.27 6.51
N TRP A 39 -5.86 -42.02 6.84
CA TRP A 39 -6.68 -40.85 6.48
C TRP A 39 -6.82 -40.64 4.97
N LEU A 40 -5.91 -41.20 4.16
CA LEU A 40 -6.00 -41.22 2.69
C LEU A 40 -7.21 -42.01 2.16
N GLU A 41 -7.82 -42.88 2.97
CA GLU A 41 -9.06 -43.57 2.61
C GLU A 41 -10.27 -42.62 2.59
N ILE A 42 -10.16 -41.47 3.26
CA ILE A 42 -11.20 -40.44 3.25
C ILE A 42 -11.16 -39.71 1.92
N THR A 43 -12.12 -40.05 1.06
CA THR A 43 -12.17 -39.54 -0.30
C THR A 43 -12.45 -38.02 -0.29
N PRO A 44 -11.59 -37.20 -0.94
CA PRO A 44 -11.85 -35.77 -1.05
C PRO A 44 -13.07 -35.50 -1.93
N PRO A 45 -13.76 -34.35 -1.77
CA PRO A 45 -14.97 -34.07 -2.52
C PRO A 45 -14.66 -34.01 -4.02
N ARG A 46 -15.59 -34.52 -4.82
CA ARG A 46 -15.52 -34.45 -6.28
C ARG A 46 -15.65 -33.01 -6.74
N LEU A 47 -14.81 -32.64 -7.70
CA LEU A 47 -14.74 -31.30 -8.28
C LEU A 47 -15.01 -31.39 -9.78
N GLU A 48 -15.65 -30.36 -10.32
CA GLU A 48 -15.99 -30.24 -11.74
C GLU A 48 -15.44 -28.92 -12.28
N HIS A 49 -14.94 -28.92 -13.51
CA HIS A 49 -14.47 -27.70 -14.18
C HIS A 49 -15.59 -26.66 -14.25
N HIS A 50 -15.23 -25.40 -14.02
CA HIS A 50 -16.12 -24.25 -13.94
C HIS A 50 -17.18 -24.31 -12.82
N GLY A 51 -17.06 -25.27 -11.89
CA GLY A 51 -17.94 -25.37 -10.72
C GLY A 51 -17.59 -24.37 -9.61
N SER A 52 -16.30 -24.04 -9.45
CA SER A 52 -15.81 -22.96 -8.59
C SER A 52 -14.39 -22.55 -8.96
N VAL A 53 -13.96 -21.38 -8.51
CA VAL A 53 -12.55 -20.93 -8.64
C VAL A 53 -11.60 -21.91 -7.95
N TYR A 54 -12.00 -22.43 -6.78
CA TYR A 54 -11.25 -23.47 -6.08
C TYR A 54 -11.16 -24.76 -6.89
N ALA A 55 -12.27 -25.21 -7.49
CA ALA A 55 -12.31 -26.41 -8.32
C ALA A 55 -11.41 -26.27 -9.55
N ASP A 56 -11.48 -25.13 -10.24
CA ASP A 56 -10.63 -24.82 -11.38
C ASP A 56 -9.16 -24.78 -10.98
N LEU A 57 -8.81 -24.22 -9.82
CA LEU A 57 -7.44 -24.25 -9.31
C LEU A 57 -6.95 -25.69 -9.10
N VAL A 58 -7.73 -26.51 -8.38
CA VAL A 58 -7.35 -27.90 -8.07
C VAL A 58 -7.18 -28.73 -9.34
N LEU A 59 -8.12 -28.62 -10.29
CA LEU A 59 -8.10 -29.39 -11.53
C LEU A 59 -7.02 -28.92 -12.49
N ASN A 60 -6.88 -27.60 -12.71
CA ASN A 60 -5.88 -27.06 -13.63
C ASN A 60 -4.45 -27.25 -13.13
N TRP A 61 -4.25 -27.28 -11.82
CA TRP A 61 -2.92 -27.49 -11.24
C TRP A 61 -2.63 -28.96 -10.97
N GLU A 62 -3.59 -29.84 -11.21
CA GLU A 62 -3.52 -31.29 -10.98
C GLU A 62 -3.13 -31.64 -9.53
N LEU A 63 -3.72 -30.93 -8.57
CA LEU A 63 -3.32 -31.06 -7.16
C LEU A 63 -3.65 -32.45 -6.62
N ASN A 64 -2.65 -33.07 -5.98
CA ASN A 64 -2.81 -34.33 -5.29
C ASN A 64 -3.50 -34.16 -3.91
N THR A 65 -3.81 -35.28 -3.26
CA THR A 65 -4.53 -35.29 -1.97
C THR A 65 -3.75 -34.57 -0.85
N PHE A 66 -2.41 -34.67 -0.82
CA PHE A 66 -1.57 -33.98 0.17
C PHE A 66 -1.56 -32.46 -0.05
N GLU A 67 -1.45 -32.02 -1.30
CA GLU A 67 -1.51 -30.60 -1.66
C GLU A 67 -2.88 -30.00 -1.37
N ARG A 68 -3.96 -30.74 -1.67
CA ARG A 68 -5.33 -30.33 -1.31
C ARG A 68 -5.51 -30.20 0.19
N LEU A 69 -5.00 -31.16 0.97
CA LEU A 69 -5.03 -31.10 2.43
C LEU A 69 -4.26 -29.88 2.95
N ALA A 70 -3.07 -29.63 2.40
CA ALA A 70 -2.26 -28.48 2.77
C ALA A 70 -2.98 -27.15 2.49
N LEU A 71 -3.63 -27.04 1.33
CA LEU A 71 -4.40 -25.85 0.98
C LEU A 71 -5.64 -25.70 1.88
N ALA A 72 -6.40 -26.78 2.10
CA ALA A 72 -7.57 -26.79 2.97
C ALA A 72 -7.21 -26.35 4.41
N LEU A 73 -6.09 -26.84 4.94
CA LEU A 73 -5.58 -26.46 6.27
C LEU A 73 -5.40 -24.94 6.39
N THR A 74 -4.88 -24.28 5.34
CA THR A 74 -4.67 -22.83 5.36
C THR A 74 -5.95 -22.00 5.21
N ILE A 75 -7.00 -22.57 4.62
CA ILE A 75 -8.31 -21.92 4.45
C ILE A 75 -9.13 -21.98 5.74
N ALA A 76 -8.99 -23.06 6.51
CA ALA A 76 -9.83 -23.34 7.67
C ALA A 76 -9.93 -22.21 8.71
N PRO A 77 -8.83 -21.54 9.12
CA PRO A 77 -8.91 -20.46 10.11
C PRO A 77 -9.81 -19.29 9.69
N ALA A 78 -9.95 -19.04 8.38
CA ALA A 78 -10.78 -17.95 7.87
C ALA A 78 -12.25 -18.38 7.64
N LEU A 79 -12.47 -19.61 7.17
CA LEU A 79 -13.79 -20.05 6.71
C LEU A 79 -14.54 -20.96 7.70
N SER A 80 -13.82 -21.81 8.42
CA SER A 80 -14.40 -22.78 9.38
C SER A 80 -13.41 -23.07 10.51
N PRO A 81 -13.16 -22.10 11.42
CA PRO A 81 -12.15 -22.23 12.47
C PRO A 81 -12.36 -23.47 13.35
N ASN A 82 -13.62 -23.82 13.58
CA ASN A 82 -14.06 -24.95 14.40
C ASN A 82 -13.56 -26.32 13.90
N VAL A 83 -13.16 -26.42 12.63
CA VAL A 83 -12.57 -27.65 12.06
C VAL A 83 -11.26 -28.02 12.78
N LEU A 84 -10.52 -27.02 13.27
CA LEU A 84 -9.23 -27.20 13.92
C LEU A 84 -9.30 -27.24 15.45
N ASP A 85 -10.47 -27.01 16.05
CA ASP A 85 -10.60 -26.95 17.53
C ASP A 85 -10.14 -28.21 18.23
N LYS A 86 -10.24 -29.38 17.58
CA LYS A 86 -9.75 -30.66 18.12
C LYS A 86 -8.24 -30.67 18.37
N LEU A 87 -7.48 -29.79 17.72
CA LEU A 87 -6.05 -29.63 17.90
C LEU A 87 -5.69 -28.83 19.17
N PHE A 88 -6.68 -28.26 19.89
CA PHE A 88 -6.47 -27.78 21.26
C PHE A 88 -6.46 -28.89 22.31
N GLY A 89 -6.63 -30.15 21.91
CA GLY A 89 -6.66 -31.30 22.81
C GLY A 89 -5.46 -31.33 23.78
N LEU A 90 -5.75 -31.49 25.07
CA LEU A 90 -4.74 -31.68 26.09
C LEU A 90 -4.40 -33.16 26.24
N ASN A 91 -3.12 -33.44 26.44
CA ASN A 91 -2.68 -34.75 26.88
C ASN A 91 -3.04 -34.92 28.36
N LEU A 92 -3.97 -35.84 28.64
CA LEU A 92 -4.50 -36.10 29.99
C LEU A 92 -3.42 -36.53 31.00
N SER A 93 -2.28 -37.06 30.53
CA SER A 93 -1.18 -37.49 31.41
C SER A 93 -0.25 -36.35 31.82
N THR A 94 -0.18 -35.27 31.04
CA THR A 94 0.77 -34.17 31.26
C THR A 94 0.10 -32.81 31.46
N GLU A 95 -1.21 -32.73 31.26
CA GLU A 95 -2.03 -31.50 31.26
C GLU A 95 -1.50 -30.42 30.29
N ARG A 96 -0.73 -30.84 29.28
CA ARG A 96 -0.16 -29.97 28.23
C ARG A 96 -0.75 -30.34 26.88
N GLY A 97 -0.76 -29.39 25.95
CA GLY A 97 -1.06 -29.69 24.55
C GLY A 97 -0.06 -30.68 23.95
N PHE A 98 -0.48 -31.43 22.95
CA PHE A 98 0.40 -32.32 22.19
C PHE A 98 1.44 -31.48 21.43
N SER A 99 2.71 -31.73 21.67
CA SER A 99 3.80 -30.95 21.08
C SER A 99 3.89 -31.15 19.56
N GLU A 100 3.41 -32.29 19.09
CA GLU A 100 3.40 -32.69 17.69
C GLU A 100 2.36 -31.91 16.87
N PHE A 101 1.25 -31.47 17.48
CA PHE A 101 0.16 -30.79 16.77
C PHE A 101 0.57 -29.40 16.24
N GLY A 102 1.59 -28.79 16.86
CA GLY A 102 2.02 -27.44 16.55
C GLY A 102 0.93 -26.42 16.84
N GLY A 103 0.84 -25.42 15.96
CA GLY A 103 -0.12 -24.33 16.08
C GLY A 103 0.31 -23.19 16.99
N VAL A 104 -0.31 -22.04 16.78
CA VAL A 104 -0.14 -20.83 17.60
C VAL A 104 -1.51 -20.38 18.09
N SER A 105 -1.59 -20.02 19.36
CA SER A 105 -2.76 -19.33 19.92
C SER A 105 -2.48 -17.84 19.99
N ASP A 106 -3.39 -17.03 19.44
CA ASP A 106 -3.33 -15.58 19.56
C ASP A 106 -4.33 -15.09 20.63
N LYS A 107 -4.09 -13.95 21.27
CA LYS A 107 -5.04 -13.38 22.24
C LYS A 107 -6.24 -12.72 21.56
N ALA A 108 -6.07 -12.28 20.31
CA ALA A 108 -7.10 -11.62 19.51
C ALA A 108 -7.93 -12.60 18.67
N PHE A 109 -7.48 -13.85 18.51
CA PHE A 109 -8.18 -14.88 17.75
C PHE A 109 -8.37 -16.13 18.61
N SER A 110 -9.63 -16.53 18.81
CA SER A 110 -10.01 -17.65 19.67
C SER A 110 -9.86 -19.02 19.01
N GLY A 111 -9.63 -19.08 17.69
CA GLY A 111 -9.44 -20.31 16.94
C GLY A 111 -7.97 -20.76 16.87
N PHE A 112 -7.77 -21.96 16.34
CA PHE A 112 -6.44 -22.54 16.17
C PHE A 112 -5.75 -22.01 14.89
N ILE A 113 -4.53 -21.48 15.01
CA ILE A 113 -3.74 -21.02 13.86
C ILE A 113 -2.72 -22.10 13.51
N PRO A 114 -2.80 -22.75 12.32
CA PRO A 114 -1.91 -23.85 11.97
C PRO A 114 -0.48 -23.37 11.66
N THR A 115 0.49 -24.23 11.96
CA THR A 115 1.91 -24.05 11.60
C THR A 115 2.35 -25.10 10.58
N GLY A 116 3.58 -24.97 10.06
CA GLY A 116 4.19 -26.04 9.26
C GLY A 116 4.25 -27.38 10.02
N GLN A 117 4.39 -27.34 11.35
CA GLN A 117 4.30 -28.52 12.22
C GLN A 117 2.89 -29.12 12.22
N THR A 118 1.84 -28.30 12.25
CA THR A 118 0.46 -28.79 12.12
C THR A 118 0.26 -29.52 10.79
N LEU A 119 0.75 -28.96 9.69
CA LEU A 119 0.70 -29.65 8.39
C LEU A 119 1.47 -30.97 8.43
N ASN A 120 2.66 -30.97 9.03
CA ASN A 120 3.45 -32.18 9.18
C ASN A 120 2.74 -33.25 10.02
N PHE A 121 2.06 -32.86 11.09
CA PHE A 121 1.30 -33.79 11.93
C PHE A 121 0.12 -34.40 11.16
N LEU A 122 -0.64 -33.58 10.44
CA LEU A 122 -1.79 -34.07 9.68
C LEU A 122 -1.38 -35.03 8.55
N ILE A 123 -0.29 -34.74 7.85
CA ILE A 123 0.19 -35.60 6.77
C ILE A 123 0.93 -36.82 7.32
N ALA A 124 1.98 -36.61 8.12
CA ALA A 124 2.98 -37.62 8.47
C ALA A 124 2.91 -38.10 9.93
N GLY A 125 1.88 -37.71 10.70
CA GLY A 125 1.75 -38.09 12.11
C GLY A 125 1.61 -39.60 12.33
N ASN A 126 0.97 -40.31 11.39
CA ASN A 126 0.76 -41.76 11.45
C ASN A 126 1.72 -42.56 10.54
N ASP A 127 2.33 -41.91 9.54
CA ASP A 127 3.37 -42.50 8.70
C ASP A 127 4.51 -41.48 8.49
N PRO A 128 5.68 -41.70 9.13
CA PRO A 128 6.82 -40.80 9.01
C PRO A 128 7.36 -40.64 7.58
N ALA A 129 7.10 -41.59 6.67
CA ALA A 129 7.62 -41.54 5.30
C ALA A 129 7.07 -40.33 4.51
N TRP A 130 5.83 -39.91 4.77
CA TRP A 130 5.23 -38.75 4.09
C TRP A 130 5.75 -37.40 4.58
N ARG A 131 6.67 -37.37 5.54
CA ARG A 131 7.41 -36.15 5.86
C ARG A 131 8.07 -35.54 4.62
N LEU A 132 8.48 -36.38 3.65
CA LEU A 132 9.02 -35.93 2.38
C LEU A 132 8.02 -35.11 1.55
N GLU A 133 6.74 -35.47 1.56
CA GLU A 133 5.68 -34.70 0.89
C GLU A 133 5.52 -33.33 1.54
N VAL A 134 5.57 -33.27 2.87
CA VAL A 134 5.52 -32.00 3.62
C VAL A 134 6.73 -31.12 3.29
N MET A 135 7.94 -31.70 3.21
CA MET A 135 9.14 -30.97 2.79
C MET A 135 9.00 -30.43 1.36
N HIS A 136 8.37 -31.20 0.47
CA HIS A 136 8.12 -30.75 -0.89
C HIS A 136 7.14 -29.58 -0.93
N ILE A 137 5.98 -29.70 -0.27
CA ILE A 137 4.93 -28.67 -0.24
C ILE A 137 5.42 -27.36 0.40
N LEU A 138 6.17 -27.46 1.50
CA LEU A 138 6.70 -26.28 2.22
C LEU A 138 7.98 -25.72 1.59
N SER A 139 8.50 -26.32 0.53
CA SER A 139 9.69 -25.83 -0.17
C SER A 139 9.40 -24.52 -0.89
N PRO A 140 10.33 -23.54 -0.89
CA PRO A 140 10.18 -22.32 -1.70
C PRO A 140 10.00 -22.56 -3.20
N ARG A 141 10.38 -23.75 -3.70
CA ARG A 141 10.22 -24.15 -5.10
C ARG A 141 8.83 -24.72 -5.41
N HIS A 142 8.05 -25.06 -4.40
CA HIS A 142 6.70 -25.58 -4.59
C HIS A 142 5.81 -24.51 -5.19
N ARG A 143 4.87 -24.91 -6.06
CA ARG A 143 4.01 -23.97 -6.79
C ARG A 143 3.21 -23.07 -5.84
N PHE A 144 2.75 -23.59 -4.69
CA PHE A 144 2.07 -22.78 -3.67
C PHE A 144 2.93 -21.65 -3.10
N MET A 145 4.22 -21.90 -2.84
CA MET A 145 5.13 -20.89 -2.30
C MET A 145 5.58 -19.92 -3.40
N ALA A 146 5.91 -20.44 -4.58
CA ALA A 146 6.36 -19.66 -5.72
C ALA A 146 5.29 -18.65 -6.19
N GLU A 147 4.03 -19.08 -6.30
CA GLU A 147 2.89 -18.24 -6.68
C GLU A 147 2.25 -17.50 -5.49
N GLN A 148 2.86 -17.61 -4.31
CA GLN A 148 2.41 -16.99 -3.05
C GLN A 148 0.94 -17.32 -2.71
N VAL A 149 0.49 -18.53 -3.06
CA VAL A 149 -0.81 -19.07 -2.64
C VAL A 149 -0.81 -19.22 -1.13
N THR A 150 0.20 -19.90 -0.61
CA THR A 150 0.41 -20.11 0.83
C THR A 150 1.73 -19.50 1.25
N GLU A 151 1.84 -19.13 2.52
CA GLU A 151 3.06 -18.62 3.13
C GLU A 151 3.37 -19.40 4.41
N LEU A 152 4.64 -19.78 4.59
CA LEU A 152 5.18 -20.20 5.89
C LEU A 152 5.95 -19.01 6.49
N LEU A 153 5.43 -18.42 7.56
CA LEU A 153 6.09 -17.31 8.24
C LEU A 153 7.35 -17.80 8.96
N PRO A 154 8.43 -16.98 9.02
CA PRO A 154 9.63 -17.38 9.74
C PRO A 154 9.32 -17.55 11.23
N ALA A 155 9.78 -18.66 11.81
CA ALA A 155 9.83 -18.83 13.25
C ALA A 155 11.05 -18.09 13.84
N ASP A 156 11.06 -17.92 15.16
CA ASP A 156 12.27 -17.52 15.88
C ASP A 156 13.43 -18.45 15.49
N PRO A 157 14.64 -17.93 15.20
CA PRO A 157 15.81 -18.76 14.85
C PRO A 157 16.15 -19.86 15.86
N ALA A 158 15.75 -19.71 17.12
CA ALA A 158 15.92 -20.73 18.16
C ALA A 158 14.91 -21.88 18.07
N LEU A 159 13.87 -21.76 17.22
CA LEU A 159 12.81 -22.74 17.05
C LEU A 159 12.98 -23.54 15.75
N PRO A 160 12.35 -24.74 15.66
CA PRO A 160 12.31 -25.50 14.41
C PRO A 160 11.71 -24.68 13.27
N ALA A 161 12.23 -24.81 12.05
CA ALA A 161 11.79 -24.04 10.88
C ALA A 161 10.27 -24.11 10.62
N TRP A 162 9.63 -25.25 10.92
CA TRP A 162 8.20 -25.47 10.72
C TRP A 162 7.32 -25.02 11.89
N ALA A 163 7.90 -24.48 12.96
CA ALA A 163 7.13 -23.82 14.02
C ALA A 163 6.46 -22.52 13.54
N GLY A 164 6.84 -22.04 12.35
CA GLY A 164 6.25 -20.88 11.71
C GLY A 164 4.78 -21.10 11.32
N VAL A 165 3.98 -20.03 11.39
CA VAL A 165 2.57 -20.03 10.97
C VAL A 165 2.48 -20.35 9.48
N TYR A 166 1.63 -21.31 9.13
CA TYR A 166 1.35 -21.69 7.75
C TYR A 166 -0.05 -21.21 7.37
N ARG A 167 -0.12 -20.24 6.45
CA ARG A 167 -1.37 -19.53 6.14
C ARG A 167 -1.58 -19.35 4.64
N LEU A 168 -2.83 -19.07 4.27
CA LEU A 168 -3.20 -18.65 2.93
C LEU A 168 -2.92 -17.14 2.84
N SER A 169 -2.50 -16.66 1.67
CA SER A 169 -2.41 -15.22 1.47
C SER A 169 -3.79 -14.59 1.24
N ASP A 170 -3.99 -13.37 1.74
CA ASP A 170 -5.28 -12.66 1.66
C ASP A 170 -5.75 -12.46 0.21
N ARG A 171 -4.80 -12.30 -0.73
CA ARG A 171 -5.08 -12.21 -2.16
C ARG A 171 -5.79 -13.45 -2.67
N TRP A 172 -5.25 -14.60 -2.31
CA TRP A 172 -5.78 -15.89 -2.74
C TRP A 172 -7.05 -16.25 -1.99
N LEU A 173 -7.18 -15.89 -0.70
CA LEU A 173 -8.44 -16.03 0.04
C LEU A 173 -9.58 -15.27 -0.66
N THR A 174 -9.34 -13.99 -0.98
CA THR A 174 -10.31 -13.14 -1.67
C THR A 174 -10.66 -13.70 -3.04
N TYR A 175 -9.66 -14.12 -3.82
CA TYR A 175 -9.86 -14.71 -5.13
C TYR A 175 -10.67 -16.02 -5.06
N LEU A 176 -10.37 -16.90 -4.12
CA LEU A 176 -11.09 -18.16 -3.96
C LEU A 176 -12.56 -17.96 -3.58
N ILE A 177 -12.89 -16.89 -2.85
CA ILE A 177 -14.27 -16.58 -2.44
C ILE A 177 -15.01 -15.80 -3.53
N THR A 178 -14.40 -14.76 -4.07
CA THR A 178 -15.08 -13.78 -4.95
C THR A 178 -14.89 -14.07 -6.44
N GLY A 179 -13.84 -14.79 -6.82
CA GLY A 179 -13.39 -14.97 -8.21
C GLY A 179 -12.63 -13.79 -8.81
N GLU A 180 -12.39 -12.74 -8.02
CA GLU A 180 -11.64 -11.57 -8.45
C GLU A 180 -10.30 -11.52 -7.72
N HIS A 181 -9.20 -11.31 -8.46
CA HIS A 181 -7.92 -11.02 -7.82
C HIS A 181 -7.98 -9.60 -7.25
N PRO A 182 -7.83 -9.41 -5.92
CA PRO A 182 -7.73 -8.07 -5.40
C PRO A 182 -6.48 -7.42 -5.98
N ARG A 183 -6.64 -6.20 -6.49
CA ARG A 183 -5.49 -5.40 -6.92
C ARG A 183 -4.56 -5.25 -5.70
N PRO A 184 -3.25 -5.52 -5.81
CA PRO A 184 -2.31 -5.43 -4.68
C PRO A 184 -2.39 -4.10 -3.92
N GLU A 185 -2.78 -3.07 -4.65
CA GLU A 185 -2.96 -1.68 -4.30
C GLU A 185 -4.10 -1.41 -3.29
N LEU A 186 -4.94 -2.42 -3.04
CA LEU A 186 -6.11 -2.34 -2.15
C LEU A 186 -5.92 -3.17 -0.86
N SER A 187 -4.78 -3.82 -0.65
CA SER A 187 -4.54 -4.53 0.62
C SER A 187 -4.12 -3.55 1.72
N MET A 188 -4.63 -3.74 2.94
CA MET A 188 -4.23 -2.93 4.11
C MET A 188 -2.73 -3.03 4.44
N SER A 189 -2.03 -4.01 3.88
CA SER A 189 -0.61 -4.29 4.07
C SER A 189 0.29 -3.70 2.98
N PHE A 190 -0.27 -3.18 1.87
CA PHE A 190 0.50 -2.57 0.81
C PHE A 190 0.80 -1.11 1.16
N PRO A 191 2.08 -0.70 1.31
CA PRO A 191 2.43 0.61 1.87
C PRO A 191 2.33 1.75 0.83
N ALA A 192 1.44 1.62 -0.17
CA ALA A 192 1.24 2.66 -1.17
C ALA A 192 -0.23 2.75 -1.60
N HIS A 193 -0.68 3.97 -1.90
CA HIS A 193 -2.05 4.26 -2.30
C HIS A 193 -2.07 4.97 -3.65
N PRO A 194 -3.04 4.68 -4.54
CA PRO A 194 -3.16 5.40 -5.80
C PRO A 194 -3.39 6.88 -5.53
N LEU A 195 -2.69 7.73 -6.28
CA LEU A 195 -2.81 9.18 -6.19
C LEU A 195 -3.62 9.72 -7.36
N GLU A 196 -4.93 9.83 -7.16
CA GLU A 196 -5.86 10.29 -8.20
C GLU A 196 -6.23 11.77 -8.04
N THR A 197 -6.57 12.42 -9.15
CA THR A 197 -7.10 13.78 -9.16
C THR A 197 -8.17 13.95 -10.24
N PRO A 198 -9.31 14.61 -9.92
CA PRO A 198 -10.32 14.94 -10.92
C PRO A 198 -9.85 16.04 -11.88
N LEU A 199 -8.84 16.83 -11.49
CA LEU A 199 -8.35 17.96 -12.26
C LEU A 199 -7.63 17.53 -13.55
N CYS A 200 -7.55 18.44 -14.51
CA CYS A 200 -6.85 18.26 -15.78
C CYS A 200 -5.53 19.05 -15.80
N TRP A 201 -4.71 18.82 -16.84
CA TRP A 201 -3.40 19.46 -16.96
C TRP A 201 -3.51 21.00 -17.03
N GLU A 202 -4.60 21.50 -17.62
CA GLU A 202 -4.89 22.92 -17.78
C GLU A 202 -5.22 23.63 -16.45
N ASP A 203 -5.62 22.87 -15.43
CA ASP A 203 -5.89 23.40 -14.09
C ASP A 203 -4.60 23.63 -13.29
N LEU A 204 -3.46 23.11 -13.76
CA LEU A 204 -2.17 23.28 -13.11
C LEU A 204 -1.57 24.65 -13.44
N ILE A 205 -1.70 25.57 -12.50
CA ILE A 205 -1.13 26.90 -12.60
C ILE A 205 0.16 26.96 -11.76
N LEU A 206 1.29 27.13 -12.44
CA LEU A 206 2.62 27.28 -11.83
C LEU A 206 3.36 28.43 -12.50
N ASP A 207 4.33 29.02 -11.80
CA ASP A 207 5.28 29.95 -12.40
C ASP A 207 5.99 29.31 -13.60
N TYR A 208 6.35 30.13 -14.59
CA TYR A 208 6.93 29.67 -15.85
C TYR A 208 8.21 28.84 -15.65
N ARG A 209 9.05 29.15 -14.66
CA ARG A 209 10.30 28.41 -14.40
C ARG A 209 9.99 27.01 -13.87
N VAL A 210 9.03 26.94 -12.97
CA VAL A 210 8.56 25.69 -12.37
C VAL A 210 7.90 24.83 -13.43
N MET A 211 7.01 25.41 -14.24
CA MET A 211 6.33 24.74 -15.34
C MET A 211 7.32 24.19 -16.38
N ASN A 212 8.37 24.93 -16.72
CA ASN A 212 9.42 24.44 -17.62
C ASN A 212 10.13 23.20 -17.06
N ARG A 213 10.48 23.19 -15.78
CA ARG A 213 11.07 22.01 -15.13
C ARG A 213 10.10 20.83 -15.07
N VAL A 214 8.83 21.07 -14.78
CA VAL A 214 7.78 20.04 -14.81
C VAL A 214 7.63 19.46 -16.22
N ASN A 215 7.70 20.30 -17.25
CA ASN A 215 7.66 19.85 -18.65
C ASN A 215 8.88 19.02 -19.05
N GLU A 216 10.06 19.27 -18.48
CA GLU A 216 11.23 18.39 -18.67
C GLU A 216 10.96 16.97 -18.13
N ILE A 217 10.32 16.88 -16.96
CA ILE A 217 9.92 15.59 -16.36
C ILE A 217 8.87 14.91 -17.24
N ARG A 218 7.87 15.66 -17.72
CA ARG A 218 6.87 15.15 -18.65
C ARG A 218 7.50 14.62 -19.94
N ALA A 219 8.46 15.36 -20.50
CA ALA A 219 9.18 14.94 -21.69
C ALA A 219 9.98 13.65 -21.46
N TRP A 220 10.62 13.51 -20.29
CA TRP A 220 11.24 12.24 -19.91
C TRP A 220 10.22 11.10 -19.84
N LEU A 221 9.08 11.32 -19.20
CA LEU A 221 8.02 10.30 -19.13
C LEU A 221 7.49 9.93 -20.53
N SER A 222 7.38 10.86 -21.47
CA SER A 222 6.89 10.55 -22.82
C SER A 222 7.94 9.94 -23.75
N TYR A 223 9.22 10.31 -23.61
CA TYR A 223 10.27 9.99 -24.60
C TYR A 223 11.50 9.28 -24.00
N GLY A 224 11.46 8.95 -22.71
CA GLY A 224 12.58 8.35 -21.98
C GLY A 224 13.00 7.00 -22.55
N ASP A 225 12.04 6.18 -22.98
CA ASP A 225 12.32 4.85 -23.55
C ASP A 225 13.09 4.95 -24.87
N THR A 226 12.69 5.87 -25.76
CA THR A 226 13.42 6.20 -26.99
C THR A 226 14.86 6.62 -26.66
N LEU A 227 15.04 7.51 -25.68
CA LEU A 227 16.36 8.01 -25.30
C LEU A 227 17.25 6.89 -24.72
N MET A 228 16.69 6.02 -23.90
CA MET A 228 17.44 4.95 -23.24
C MET A 228 17.75 3.79 -24.20
N GLN A 229 16.77 3.35 -24.99
CA GLN A 229 16.87 2.15 -25.83
C GLN A 229 17.39 2.47 -27.24
N GLU A 230 16.74 3.40 -27.95
CA GLU A 230 17.11 3.70 -29.35
C GLU A 230 18.43 4.48 -29.42
N TRP A 231 18.61 5.47 -28.54
CA TRP A 231 19.83 6.30 -28.53
C TRP A 231 20.93 5.70 -27.65
N ARG A 232 20.67 4.53 -27.04
CA ARG A 232 21.62 3.75 -26.23
C ARG A 232 22.27 4.55 -25.10
N LEU A 233 21.50 5.42 -24.46
CA LEU A 233 21.96 6.18 -23.30
C LEU A 233 22.15 5.29 -22.06
N ASP A 234 21.48 4.13 -22.04
CA ASP A 234 21.65 3.05 -21.05
C ASP A 234 23.11 2.60 -20.88
N GLN A 235 23.93 2.72 -21.92
CA GLN A 235 25.37 2.40 -21.86
C GLN A 235 26.19 3.41 -21.05
N LYS A 236 25.64 4.60 -20.80
CA LYS A 236 26.34 5.71 -20.13
C LYS A 236 25.71 6.11 -18.80
N VAL A 237 24.42 5.86 -18.62
CA VAL A 237 23.66 6.31 -17.45
C VAL A 237 22.76 5.18 -16.98
N LYS A 238 22.62 5.02 -15.65
CA LYS A 238 21.66 4.08 -15.07
C LYS A 238 20.23 4.45 -15.47
N PRO A 239 19.35 3.45 -15.71
CA PRO A 239 17.93 3.70 -15.96
C PRO A 239 17.23 4.34 -14.76
N GLY A 240 16.06 4.90 -15.03
CA GLY A 240 15.21 5.57 -14.04
C GLY A 240 15.45 7.06 -13.92
N TYR A 241 14.42 7.74 -13.41
CA TYR A 241 14.40 9.19 -13.29
C TYR A 241 13.87 9.60 -11.94
N ARG A 242 14.69 10.39 -11.22
CA ARG A 242 14.41 10.83 -9.86
C ARG A 242 14.25 12.35 -9.86
N ALA A 243 13.08 12.80 -9.46
CA ALA A 243 12.76 14.20 -9.31
C ALA A 243 12.52 14.54 -7.83
N LEU A 244 13.02 15.70 -7.40
CA LEU A 244 12.75 16.26 -6.07
C LEU A 244 11.89 17.51 -6.19
N PHE A 245 10.71 17.49 -5.61
CA PHE A 245 9.80 18.63 -5.46
C PHE A 245 9.97 19.21 -4.06
N PHE A 246 10.35 20.48 -3.99
CA PHE A 246 10.53 21.14 -2.70
C PHE A 246 9.91 22.52 -2.68
N GLY A 247 9.44 22.96 -1.52
CA GLY A 247 8.85 24.28 -1.33
C GLY A 247 7.76 24.27 -0.26
N PRO A 248 7.14 25.42 0.03
CA PRO A 248 6.09 25.53 1.05
C PRO A 248 4.92 24.55 0.83
N PRO A 249 4.16 24.20 1.88
CA PRO A 249 2.96 23.39 1.74
C PRO A 249 1.90 24.12 0.89
N GLY A 250 1.06 23.35 0.19
CA GLY A 250 -0.05 23.90 -0.60
C GLY A 250 0.33 24.54 -1.95
N THR A 251 1.58 24.43 -2.40
CA THR A 251 2.04 24.98 -3.70
C THR A 251 1.85 24.03 -4.90
N GLY A 252 1.21 22.87 -4.70
CA GLY A 252 0.84 21.97 -5.80
C GLY A 252 1.79 20.81 -6.10
N LYS A 253 2.75 20.50 -5.21
CA LYS A 253 3.69 19.37 -5.38
C LYS A 253 2.99 18.03 -5.67
N THR A 254 2.08 17.62 -4.78
CA THR A 254 1.32 16.36 -4.89
C THR A 254 0.37 16.38 -6.10
N LEU A 255 -0.28 17.50 -6.37
CA LEU A 255 -1.14 17.67 -7.55
C LEU A 255 -0.37 17.51 -8.86
N THR A 256 0.83 18.10 -8.94
CA THR A 256 1.70 18.00 -10.12
C THR A 256 2.08 16.56 -10.42
N ALA A 257 2.42 15.77 -9.39
CA ALA A 257 2.72 14.34 -9.58
C ALA A 257 1.53 13.56 -10.16
N ALA A 258 0.33 13.80 -9.63
CA ALA A 258 -0.90 13.18 -10.14
C ALA A 258 -1.20 13.57 -11.59
N LEU A 259 -1.02 14.84 -11.93
CA LEU A 259 -1.25 15.34 -13.29
C LEU A 259 -0.20 14.88 -14.29
N LEU A 260 1.07 14.71 -13.89
CA LEU A 260 2.12 14.12 -14.73
C LEU A 260 1.78 12.68 -15.11
N ALA A 261 1.27 11.90 -14.15
CA ALA A 261 0.83 10.53 -14.37
C ALA A 261 -0.34 10.49 -15.36
N LYS A 262 -1.39 11.28 -15.09
CA LYS A 262 -2.58 11.40 -15.96
C LYS A 262 -2.24 11.87 -17.38
N ALA A 263 -1.33 12.85 -17.52
CA ALA A 263 -0.92 13.38 -18.83
C ALA A 263 -0.04 12.42 -19.64
N THR A 264 0.52 11.38 -18.99
CA THR A 264 1.41 10.41 -19.63
C THR A 264 0.86 8.98 -19.59
N ASP A 265 -0.43 8.84 -19.29
CA ASP A 265 -1.16 7.56 -19.20
C ASP A 265 -0.48 6.53 -18.28
N ARG A 266 -0.02 7.00 -17.12
CA ARG A 266 0.61 6.18 -16.08
C ARG A 266 -0.15 6.28 -14.77
N ASP A 267 -0.09 5.21 -14.00
CA ASP A 267 -0.53 5.25 -12.61
C ASP A 267 0.54 5.90 -11.72
N VAL A 268 0.10 6.59 -10.69
CA VAL A 268 0.97 7.12 -9.63
C VAL A 268 0.55 6.56 -8.28
N TYR A 269 1.54 6.10 -7.51
CA TYR A 269 1.33 5.57 -6.18
C TYR A 269 2.08 6.40 -5.16
N ARG A 270 1.33 6.93 -4.19
CA ARG A 270 1.90 7.58 -3.01
C ARG A 270 2.34 6.53 -2.01
N VAL A 271 3.64 6.43 -1.77
CA VAL A 271 4.22 5.52 -0.76
C VAL A 271 4.16 6.19 0.61
N ASP A 272 3.57 5.49 1.59
CA ASP A 272 3.53 5.96 2.97
C ASP A 272 4.81 5.55 3.70
N VAL A 273 5.73 6.51 3.79
CA VAL A 273 7.00 6.36 4.50
C VAL A 273 6.80 6.06 5.99
N SER A 274 5.74 6.58 6.61
CA SER A 274 5.50 6.40 8.04
C SER A 274 5.10 4.96 8.39
N MET A 275 4.38 4.28 7.49
CA MET A 275 4.06 2.86 7.63
C MET A 275 5.31 1.98 7.54
N VAL A 276 6.25 2.36 6.68
CA VAL A 276 7.52 1.65 6.47
C VAL A 276 8.37 1.65 7.75
N VAL A 277 8.35 2.72 8.54
CA VAL A 277 9.19 2.83 9.75
C VAL A 277 8.64 2.04 10.97
N SER A 278 7.46 1.41 10.87
CA SER A 278 6.78 0.81 12.03
C SER A 278 7.02 -0.71 12.26
N LYS A 279 7.33 -1.02 13.53
CA LYS A 279 7.23 -2.28 14.31
C LYS A 279 7.81 -3.62 13.83
N TYR A 280 8.13 -3.86 12.55
CA TYR A 280 8.73 -5.13 12.12
C TYR A 280 9.77 -4.95 11.02
N ILE A 281 11.05 -4.96 11.43
CA ILE A 281 12.24 -4.59 10.64
C ILE A 281 12.40 -5.40 9.34
N GLY A 282 11.85 -6.63 9.25
CA GLY A 282 11.94 -7.47 8.04
C GLY A 282 10.70 -7.50 7.13
N GLU A 283 9.51 -7.25 7.67
CA GLU A 283 8.26 -7.26 6.88
C GLU A 283 8.14 -6.00 6.04
N THR A 284 8.59 -4.87 6.58
CA THR A 284 8.72 -3.59 5.89
C THR A 284 9.54 -3.70 4.61
N GLU A 285 10.77 -4.26 4.67
CA GLU A 285 11.65 -4.33 3.51
C GLU A 285 11.06 -5.18 2.39
N LYS A 286 10.40 -6.30 2.76
CA LYS A 286 9.70 -7.18 1.81
C LYS A 286 8.53 -6.44 1.15
N ASN A 287 7.72 -5.73 1.94
CA ASN A 287 6.58 -4.95 1.43
C ASN A 287 7.03 -3.80 0.52
N LEU A 288 8.11 -3.12 0.88
CA LEU A 288 8.69 -2.06 0.07
C LEU A 288 9.29 -2.61 -1.23
N SER A 289 10.01 -3.73 -1.19
CA SER A 289 10.48 -4.40 -2.41
C SER A 289 9.32 -4.72 -3.34
N ARG A 290 8.22 -5.29 -2.82
CA ARG A 290 7.02 -5.58 -3.61
C ARG A 290 6.46 -4.34 -4.32
N VAL A 291 6.51 -3.16 -3.68
CA VAL A 291 6.04 -1.90 -4.29
C VAL A 291 6.93 -1.51 -5.46
N PHE A 292 8.26 -1.52 -5.28
CA PHE A 292 9.21 -1.21 -6.36
C PHE A 292 9.15 -2.24 -7.49
N ASP A 293 9.02 -3.53 -7.17
CA ASP A 293 8.93 -4.61 -8.15
C ASP A 293 7.63 -4.49 -8.97
N ALA A 294 6.49 -4.21 -8.32
CA ALA A 294 5.22 -3.95 -9.00
C ALA A 294 5.27 -2.70 -9.88
N ALA A 295 5.85 -1.62 -9.35
CA ALA A 295 6.01 -0.36 -10.07
C ALA A 295 6.92 -0.50 -11.31
N SER A 296 7.94 -1.36 -11.24
CA SER A 296 8.85 -1.63 -12.36
C SER A 296 8.17 -2.44 -13.47
N TYR A 297 7.19 -3.28 -13.15
CA TYR A 297 6.50 -4.11 -14.15
C TYR A 297 5.37 -3.35 -14.86
N LYS A 298 4.74 -2.38 -14.17
CA LYS A 298 3.59 -1.62 -14.67
C LYS A 298 3.92 -0.17 -15.04
N ASP A 299 5.20 0.20 -15.09
CA ASP A 299 5.70 1.55 -15.37
C ASP A 299 5.07 2.65 -14.51
N TRP A 300 4.87 2.35 -13.22
CA TRP A 300 4.28 3.29 -12.28
C TRP A 300 5.22 4.43 -11.90
N ILE A 301 4.63 5.59 -11.62
CA ILE A 301 5.31 6.69 -10.94
C ILE A 301 5.20 6.48 -9.43
N LEU A 302 6.33 6.38 -8.74
CA LEU A 302 6.35 6.32 -7.27
C LEU A 302 6.49 7.72 -6.69
N PHE A 303 5.49 8.14 -5.91
CA PHE A 303 5.48 9.43 -5.22
C PHE A 303 5.74 9.25 -3.72
N PHE A 304 6.80 9.87 -3.20
CA PHE A 304 7.11 9.88 -1.77
C PHE A 304 6.78 11.26 -1.21
N ASP A 305 5.75 11.36 -0.38
CA ASP A 305 5.42 12.60 0.32
C ASP A 305 6.19 12.72 1.63
N GLU A 306 6.35 13.94 2.15
CA GLU A 306 7.04 14.22 3.43
C GLU A 306 8.44 13.56 3.51
N ALA A 307 9.18 13.61 2.40
CA ALA A 307 10.45 12.92 2.29
C ALA A 307 11.53 13.46 3.26
N ASP A 308 11.31 14.60 3.92
CA ASP A 308 12.13 15.04 5.05
C ASP A 308 12.18 14.05 6.22
N ALA A 309 11.15 13.19 6.40
CA ALA A 309 11.22 12.10 7.36
C ALA A 309 12.29 11.05 7.00
N LEU A 310 12.58 10.88 5.70
CA LEU A 310 13.67 10.04 5.22
C LEU A 310 15.02 10.71 5.34
N PHE A 311 15.07 12.04 5.25
CA PHE A 311 16.32 12.79 5.06
C PHE A 311 16.71 13.68 6.22
N GLY A 312 15.97 13.64 7.33
CA GLY A 312 16.28 14.37 8.56
C GLY A 312 17.72 14.10 9.00
N LYS A 313 18.39 15.14 9.52
CA LYS A 313 19.76 15.03 10.06
C LYS A 313 19.82 13.81 10.98
N ARG A 314 20.72 12.87 10.67
CA ARG A 314 20.95 11.65 11.45
C ARG A 314 20.95 12.02 12.93
N THR A 315 19.98 11.52 13.68
CA THR A 315 19.95 11.69 15.13
C THR A 315 21.22 11.06 15.69
N VAL A 316 21.95 11.79 16.54
CA VAL A 316 23.12 11.25 17.24
C VAL A 316 22.67 10.00 17.98
N THR A 317 23.23 8.85 17.60
CA THR A 317 22.76 7.54 18.05
C THR A 317 22.87 7.43 19.58
N GLN A 318 21.72 7.44 20.27
CA GLN A 318 21.65 7.15 21.71
C GLN A 318 20.96 5.81 21.99
N SER A 319 20.15 5.29 21.06
CA SER A 319 19.43 4.02 21.21
C SER A 319 19.66 3.03 20.04
N SER A 320 19.36 1.74 20.26
CA SER A 320 19.36 0.71 19.22
C SER A 320 18.34 0.99 18.12
N ASN A 321 17.18 1.58 18.48
CA ASN A 321 16.11 1.93 17.53
C ASN A 321 16.57 2.97 16.51
N ASP A 322 17.39 3.94 16.93
CA ASP A 322 17.93 4.98 16.03
C ASP A 322 18.89 4.40 14.98
N ARG A 323 19.64 3.34 15.32
CA ARG A 323 20.53 2.67 14.37
C ARG A 323 19.75 1.94 13.29
N HIS A 324 18.65 1.28 13.66
CA HIS A 324 17.79 0.56 12.72
C HIS A 324 17.03 1.50 11.78
N ALA A 325 16.51 2.62 12.29
CA ALA A 325 15.88 3.64 11.45
C ALA A 325 16.86 4.16 10.37
N ASN A 326 18.11 4.46 10.75
CA ASN A 326 19.14 4.90 9.81
C ASN A 326 19.49 3.83 8.75
N GLN A 327 19.47 2.53 9.11
CA GLN A 327 19.70 1.44 8.16
C GLN A 327 18.57 1.32 7.13
N LEU A 328 17.31 1.37 7.58
CA LEU A 328 16.13 1.33 6.69
C LEU A 328 16.08 2.52 5.74
N THR A 329 16.42 3.72 6.23
CA THR A 329 16.60 4.90 5.38
C THR A 329 17.65 4.66 4.31
N GLY A 330 18.80 4.09 4.67
CA GLY A 330 19.87 3.74 3.72
C GLY A 330 19.42 2.73 2.66
N TYR A 331 18.65 1.71 3.07
CA TYR A 331 18.05 0.73 2.17
C TYR A 331 17.07 1.35 1.19
N LEU A 332 16.12 2.16 1.67
CA LEU A 332 15.12 2.81 0.83
C LEU A 332 15.79 3.76 -0.19
N LEU A 333 16.81 4.50 0.25
CA LEU A 333 17.62 5.35 -0.62
C LEU A 333 18.26 4.57 -1.75
N GLN A 334 18.91 3.45 -1.43
CA GLN A 334 19.50 2.57 -2.44
C GLN A 334 18.44 2.03 -3.40
N ARG A 335 17.26 1.63 -2.90
CA ARG A 335 16.14 1.18 -3.75
C ARG A 335 15.64 2.26 -4.70
N ILE A 336 15.54 3.52 -4.26
CA ILE A 336 15.16 4.65 -5.12
C ILE A 336 16.21 4.88 -6.22
N GLU A 337 17.50 4.69 -5.92
CA GLU A 337 18.60 4.82 -6.88
C GLU A 337 18.70 3.68 -7.88
N ASP A 338 18.32 2.48 -7.50
CA ASP A 338 18.40 1.31 -8.37
C ASP A 338 17.07 1.06 -9.12
N PHE A 339 15.98 1.72 -8.73
CA PHE A 339 14.69 1.61 -9.41
C PHE A 339 14.74 2.16 -10.84
N PRO A 340 14.42 1.35 -11.88
CA PRO A 340 14.54 1.77 -13.28
C PRO A 340 13.39 2.67 -13.76
N GLY A 341 12.33 2.84 -12.96
CA GLY A 341 11.18 3.70 -13.29
C GLY A 341 11.34 5.15 -12.80
N THR A 342 10.21 5.86 -12.70
CA THR A 342 10.18 7.26 -12.27
C THR A 342 9.82 7.38 -10.79
N VAL A 343 10.65 8.10 -10.03
CA VAL A 343 10.42 8.43 -8.62
C VAL A 343 10.33 9.95 -8.44
N ILE A 344 9.29 10.41 -7.77
CA ILE A 344 9.11 11.81 -7.40
C ILE A 344 9.06 11.89 -5.87
N LEU A 345 9.95 12.68 -5.27
CA LEU A 345 9.94 12.92 -3.83
C LEU A 345 9.50 14.34 -3.56
N ALA A 346 8.60 14.55 -2.60
CA ALA A 346 8.17 15.85 -2.14
C ALA A 346 8.66 16.12 -0.72
N THR A 347 9.19 17.34 -0.48
CA THR A 347 9.54 17.79 0.86
C THR A 347 9.19 19.27 1.06
N ASN A 348 8.91 19.62 2.32
CA ASN A 348 8.74 21.02 2.71
C ASN A 348 10.06 21.65 3.21
N LEU A 349 11.09 20.85 3.50
CA LEU A 349 12.30 21.27 4.23
C LEU A 349 13.59 20.99 3.46
N LYS A 350 13.88 21.77 2.40
CA LYS A 350 15.13 21.63 1.63
C LYS A 350 16.40 21.76 2.50
N ALA A 351 16.38 22.65 3.50
CA ALA A 351 17.56 22.96 4.32
C ALA A 351 18.09 21.77 5.14
N ASN A 352 17.30 20.71 5.28
CA ASN A 352 17.68 19.51 6.03
C ASN A 352 18.32 18.42 5.16
N MET A 353 18.41 18.62 3.83
CA MET A 353 18.97 17.64 2.90
C MET A 353 20.47 17.83 2.70
N ASP A 354 21.24 16.74 2.70
CA ASP A 354 22.68 16.74 2.43
C ASP A 354 22.98 16.93 0.93
N ASP A 355 24.03 17.67 0.60
CA ASP A 355 24.53 17.90 -0.76
C ASP A 355 24.91 16.62 -1.49
N ALA A 356 25.34 15.58 -0.78
CA ALA A 356 25.63 14.28 -1.38
C ALA A 356 24.36 13.63 -1.97
N PHE A 357 23.20 13.93 -1.40
CA PHE A 357 21.92 13.36 -1.80
C PHE A 357 21.26 14.15 -2.94
N THR A 358 21.34 15.48 -2.91
CA THR A 358 20.79 16.34 -3.97
C THR A 358 21.40 16.03 -5.34
N ARG A 359 22.67 15.59 -5.39
CA ARG A 359 23.37 15.16 -6.62
C ARG A 359 22.79 13.91 -7.28
N ARG A 360 21.93 13.15 -6.59
CA ARG A 360 21.33 11.90 -7.10
C ARG A 360 20.05 12.14 -7.88
N PHE A 361 19.48 13.35 -7.81
CA PHE A 361 18.31 13.75 -8.57
C PHE A 361 18.70 14.31 -9.94
N GLN A 362 18.00 13.85 -10.97
CA GLN A 362 18.12 14.40 -12.33
C GLN A 362 17.41 15.75 -12.43
N SER A 363 16.33 15.94 -11.66
CA SER A 363 15.58 17.20 -11.63
C SER A 363 15.25 17.60 -10.20
N MET A 364 15.41 18.89 -9.93
CA MET A 364 15.03 19.52 -8.67
C MET A 364 14.12 20.70 -9.00
N VAL A 365 12.88 20.64 -8.52
CA VAL A 365 11.82 21.60 -8.84
C VAL A 365 11.42 22.34 -7.57
N GLU A 366 11.65 23.66 -7.57
CA GLU A 366 11.26 24.55 -6.50
C GLU A 366 9.84 25.06 -6.71
N PHE A 367 8.90 24.59 -5.90
CA PHE A 367 7.53 25.09 -5.86
C PHE A 367 7.44 26.28 -4.91
N ALA A 368 7.79 27.46 -5.43
CA ALA A 368 7.64 28.73 -4.72
C ALA A 368 6.15 29.11 -4.55
N LEU A 369 5.89 30.11 -3.71
CA LEU A 369 4.56 30.71 -3.64
C LEU A 369 4.21 31.35 -5.01
N PRO A 370 2.97 31.20 -5.50
CA PRO A 370 2.55 31.75 -6.78
C PRO A 370 2.63 33.28 -6.76
N GLY A 371 3.02 33.90 -7.88
CA GLY A 371 3.00 35.34 -8.05
C GLY A 371 1.57 35.89 -8.19
N PRO A 372 1.39 37.22 -8.25
CA PRO A 372 0.07 37.83 -8.35
C PRO A 372 -0.74 37.36 -9.57
N GLN A 373 -0.07 37.16 -10.72
CA GLN A 373 -0.72 36.71 -11.96
C GLN A 373 -1.20 35.26 -11.83
N GLU A 374 -0.37 34.36 -11.30
CA GLU A 374 -0.74 32.97 -11.05
C GLU A 374 -1.85 32.88 -10.00
N ARG A 375 -1.77 33.68 -8.92
CA ARG A 375 -2.81 33.74 -7.88
C ARG A 375 -4.15 34.20 -8.43
N LEU A 376 -4.17 35.18 -9.33
CA LEU A 376 -5.40 35.62 -9.97
C LEU A 376 -6.07 34.48 -10.74
N LEU A 377 -5.30 33.74 -11.54
CA LEU A 377 -5.81 32.56 -12.26
C LEU A 377 -6.30 31.49 -11.30
N LEU A 378 -5.57 31.22 -10.21
CA LEU A 378 -5.98 30.27 -9.18
C LEU A 378 -7.30 30.67 -8.53
N TRP A 379 -7.48 31.95 -8.19
CA TRP A 379 -8.73 32.46 -7.64
C TRP A 379 -9.90 32.32 -8.62
N GLN A 380 -9.69 32.71 -9.87
CA GLN A 380 -10.71 32.59 -10.92
C GLN A 380 -11.13 31.14 -11.12
N ASN A 381 -10.17 30.22 -11.20
CA ASN A 381 -10.45 28.79 -11.36
C ASN A 381 -11.12 28.20 -10.13
N ALA A 382 -10.71 28.59 -8.92
CA ALA A 382 -11.30 28.11 -7.68
C ALA A 382 -12.80 28.43 -7.57
N PHE A 383 -13.22 29.64 -7.92
CA PHE A 383 -14.63 30.04 -7.81
C PHE A 383 -15.49 29.63 -9.01
N ARG A 384 -14.88 29.39 -10.18
CA ARG A 384 -15.61 29.06 -11.42
C ARG A 384 -16.52 27.85 -11.24
N GLY A 385 -17.82 28.05 -11.42
CA GLY A 385 -18.83 26.99 -11.35
C GLY A 385 -19.19 26.53 -9.94
N VAL A 386 -18.55 27.07 -8.90
CA VAL A 386 -18.81 26.71 -7.50
C VAL A 386 -19.71 27.75 -6.82
N CYS A 387 -19.34 29.04 -6.90
CA CYS A 387 -20.11 30.15 -6.31
C CYS A 387 -20.01 31.40 -7.18
N GLU A 388 -20.95 32.32 -7.01
CA GLU A 388 -20.91 33.65 -7.60
C GLU A 388 -20.21 34.61 -6.63
N LEU A 389 -19.38 35.52 -7.17
CA LEU A 389 -18.73 36.56 -6.37
C LEU A 389 -19.59 37.81 -6.38
N GLY A 390 -19.71 38.49 -5.24
CA GLY A 390 -20.34 39.81 -5.18
C GLY A 390 -19.64 40.83 -6.09
N ASP A 391 -20.40 41.78 -6.63
CA ASP A 391 -19.91 42.80 -7.56
C ASP A 391 -18.80 43.71 -6.96
N ASP A 392 -18.68 43.72 -5.63
CA ASP A 392 -17.69 44.49 -4.88
C ASP A 392 -16.34 43.76 -4.69
N ILE A 393 -16.20 42.54 -5.21
CA ILE A 393 -15.00 41.71 -5.09
C ILE A 393 -14.10 41.87 -6.32
N ASP A 394 -12.95 42.50 -6.12
CA ASP A 394 -11.88 42.57 -7.12
C ASP A 394 -10.80 41.51 -6.83
N LEU A 395 -10.88 40.37 -7.53
CA LEU A 395 -9.90 39.28 -7.41
C LEU A 395 -8.48 39.70 -7.78
N SER A 396 -8.30 40.70 -8.65
CA SER A 396 -6.96 41.16 -9.06
C SER A 396 -6.27 41.83 -7.89
N ARG A 397 -6.98 42.72 -7.18
CA ARG A 397 -6.47 43.34 -5.94
C ARG A 397 -6.21 42.31 -4.84
N ILE A 398 -7.11 41.34 -4.67
CA ILE A 398 -6.93 40.28 -3.66
C ILE A 398 -5.70 39.43 -3.98
N ALA A 399 -5.45 39.11 -5.25
CA ALA A 399 -4.28 38.38 -5.67
C ALA A 399 -2.98 39.17 -5.46
N GLU A 400 -3.00 40.50 -5.58
CA GLU A 400 -1.86 41.37 -5.28
C GLU A 400 -1.61 41.51 -3.78
N ASP A 401 -2.66 41.80 -3.00
CA ASP A 401 -2.57 42.15 -1.57
C ASP A 401 -2.25 40.94 -0.66
N PHE A 402 -2.64 39.73 -1.06
CA PHE A 402 -2.56 38.54 -0.21
C PHE A 402 -1.72 37.41 -0.84
N GLU A 403 -0.57 37.14 -0.24
CA GLU A 403 0.33 36.05 -0.63
C GLU A 403 -0.15 34.69 -0.09
N LEU A 404 -1.03 34.03 -0.85
CA LEU A 404 -1.60 32.72 -0.53
C LEU A 404 -1.12 31.65 -1.51
N SER A 405 -0.97 30.42 -1.02
CA SER A 405 -0.75 29.23 -1.85
C SER A 405 -2.05 28.73 -2.47
N GLY A 406 -1.96 27.89 -3.51
CA GLY A 406 -3.15 27.30 -4.14
C GLY A 406 -4.00 26.48 -3.15
N GLY A 407 -3.36 25.74 -2.25
CA GLY A 407 -4.05 25.01 -1.18
C GLY A 407 -4.80 25.94 -0.21
N GLN A 408 -4.21 27.09 0.13
CA GLN A 408 -4.87 28.10 0.96
C GLN A 408 -6.07 28.73 0.24
N ILE A 409 -5.94 29.04 -1.06
CA ILE A 409 -7.05 29.56 -1.87
C ILE A 409 -8.24 28.58 -1.87
N VAL A 410 -7.99 27.28 -2.03
CA VAL A 410 -9.04 26.24 -1.98
C VAL A 410 -9.67 26.15 -0.58
N ASN A 411 -8.89 26.32 0.49
CA ASN A 411 -9.44 26.38 1.85
C ASN A 411 -10.35 27.61 2.05
N VAL A 412 -9.94 28.78 1.55
CA VAL A 412 -10.76 29.99 1.60
C VAL A 412 -12.06 29.80 0.82
N LEU A 413 -12.00 29.23 -0.40
CA LEU A 413 -13.18 28.89 -1.18
C LEU A 413 -14.14 28.01 -0.37
N ARG A 414 -13.64 26.93 0.26
CA ARG A 414 -14.46 26.02 1.06
C ARG A 414 -15.19 26.76 2.18
N GLN A 415 -14.49 27.66 2.87
CA GLN A 415 -15.08 28.46 3.93
C GLN A 415 -16.14 29.43 3.41
N CYS A 416 -15.86 30.12 2.30
CA CYS A 416 -16.80 31.05 1.65
C CYS A 416 -18.06 30.33 1.20
N ALA A 417 -17.91 29.19 0.52
CA ALA A 417 -19.02 28.35 0.06
C ALA A 417 -19.89 27.88 1.24
N LEU A 418 -19.27 27.49 2.36
CA LEU A 418 -20.00 27.11 3.56
C LEU A 418 -20.83 28.27 4.15
N GLN A 419 -20.28 29.49 4.18
CA GLN A 419 -21.04 30.66 4.66
C GLN A 419 -22.19 31.02 3.72
N ALA A 420 -21.98 30.97 2.40
CA ALA A 420 -23.04 31.18 1.42
C ALA A 420 -24.19 30.16 1.61
N ILE A 421 -23.85 28.88 1.78
CA ILE A 421 -24.85 27.81 2.07
C ILE A 421 -25.60 28.10 3.37
N ARG A 422 -24.93 28.57 4.43
CA ARG A 422 -25.59 28.92 5.70
C ARG A 422 -26.60 30.05 5.56
N ARG A 423 -26.41 30.95 4.59
CA ARG A 423 -27.37 32.01 4.23
C ARG A 423 -28.41 31.55 3.20
N ASN A 424 -28.31 30.30 2.73
CA ASN A 424 -29.11 29.77 1.63
C ASN A 424 -28.93 30.57 0.32
N GLU A 425 -27.72 31.06 0.09
CA GLU A 425 -27.30 31.84 -1.08
C GLU A 425 -26.21 31.10 -1.86
N ARG A 426 -25.98 31.51 -3.11
CA ARG A 426 -24.82 31.11 -3.93
C ARG A 426 -23.78 32.20 -4.09
N VAL A 427 -24.05 33.38 -3.51
CA VAL A 427 -23.20 34.57 -3.61
C VAL A 427 -22.26 34.64 -2.41
N VAL A 428 -20.99 34.83 -2.68
CA VAL A 428 -19.95 35.08 -1.69
C VAL A 428 -19.77 36.59 -1.58
N HIS A 429 -19.96 37.13 -0.37
CA HIS A 429 -19.76 38.55 -0.09
C HIS A 429 -18.30 38.82 0.27
N ARG A 430 -17.85 40.06 0.09
CA ARG A 430 -16.47 40.47 0.38
C ARG A 430 -16.03 40.16 1.81
N ASP A 431 -16.93 40.29 2.79
CA ASP A 431 -16.63 39.97 4.19
C ASP A 431 -16.35 38.49 4.41
N ASP A 432 -17.05 37.59 3.70
CA ASP A 432 -16.78 36.14 3.79
C ASP A 432 -15.36 35.83 3.30
N LEU A 433 -15.01 36.42 2.16
CA LEU A 433 -13.71 36.23 1.52
C LEU A 433 -12.57 36.76 2.40
N LEU A 434 -12.70 37.99 2.89
CA LEU A 434 -11.70 38.58 3.79
C LEU A 434 -11.60 37.81 5.12
N ASN A 435 -12.70 37.32 5.65
CA ASN A 435 -12.68 36.49 6.86
C ASN A 435 -12.01 35.13 6.61
N GLY A 436 -12.27 34.50 5.47
CA GLY A 436 -11.59 33.24 5.11
C GLY A 436 -10.09 33.44 4.94
N ILE A 437 -9.69 34.50 4.23
CA ILE A 437 -8.28 34.89 4.09
C ILE A 437 -7.66 35.10 5.48
N ARG A 438 -8.32 35.86 6.37
CA ARG A 438 -7.82 36.12 7.73
C ARG A 438 -7.58 34.84 8.52
N GLN A 439 -8.48 33.86 8.42
CA GLN A 439 -8.34 32.59 9.11
C GLN A 439 -7.14 31.77 8.61
N GLU A 440 -6.89 31.75 7.30
CA GLU A 440 -5.73 31.05 6.74
C GLU A 440 -4.40 31.70 7.18
N PHE A 441 -4.32 33.03 7.21
CA PHE A 441 -3.14 33.73 7.75
C PHE A 441 -2.92 33.48 9.25
N GLN A 442 -3.99 33.38 10.04
CA GLN A 442 -3.90 33.06 11.47
C GLN A 442 -3.39 31.64 11.71
N LYS A 443 -3.80 30.65 10.90
CA LYS A 443 -3.28 29.27 10.99
C LYS A 443 -1.78 29.19 10.73
N ASP A 444 -1.26 30.04 9.84
CA ASP A 444 0.16 30.11 9.48
C ASP A 444 1.01 30.96 10.46
N ASN A 445 0.42 31.47 11.55
CA ASN A 445 1.09 32.43 12.46
C ASN A 445 1.62 33.69 11.74
N LYS A 446 1.03 34.06 10.59
CA LYS A 446 1.41 35.25 9.82
C LYS A 446 0.48 36.42 10.21
N THR A 447 1.03 37.46 10.83
CA THR A 447 0.28 38.67 11.19
C THR A 447 -0.06 39.51 9.96
N ILE A 448 -1.36 39.71 9.70
CA ILE A 448 -1.84 40.55 8.59
C ILE A 448 -1.60 42.02 8.96
N ARG A 449 -0.72 42.70 8.22
CA ARG A 449 -0.69 44.18 8.22
C ARG A 449 -1.65 44.67 7.14
N LEU A 450 -2.88 45.00 7.54
CA LEU A 450 -3.81 45.75 6.70
C LEU A 450 -3.27 47.19 6.55
N THR A 451 -2.33 47.42 5.65
CA THR A 451 -2.03 48.77 5.20
C THR A 451 -2.97 49.09 4.04
N HIS A 452 -4.08 49.78 4.33
CA HIS A 452 -4.63 50.92 3.56
C HIS A 452 -5.94 51.39 4.22
N SER A 453 -5.84 52.49 4.97
CA SER A 453 -6.98 53.33 5.34
C SER A 453 -7.44 54.08 4.07
N PRO A 454 -8.74 54.23 3.80
CA PRO A 454 -9.21 54.94 2.61
C PRO A 454 -8.79 56.41 2.70
N ARG A 455 -7.80 56.80 1.89
CA ARG A 455 -7.55 58.20 1.60
C ARG A 455 -8.63 58.68 0.63
N GLY A 456 -9.51 59.55 1.11
CA GLY A 456 -10.22 60.53 0.30
C GLY A 456 -11.72 60.30 0.16
N ALA A 457 -12.48 60.92 1.06
CA ALA A 457 -13.73 61.57 0.69
C ALA A 457 -13.79 62.88 1.49
N SER A 458 -13.62 63.99 0.75
CA SER A 458 -13.96 65.40 1.03
C SER A 458 -14.06 65.87 2.48
#